data_AF-T0QBC6-F1
#
_entry.id   AF-T0QBC6-F1
#
_cell.length_a   1.000
_cell.length_b   1.000
_cell.length_c   1.000
_cell.angle_alpha   90.00
_cell.angle_beta   90.00
_cell.angle_gamma   90.00
#
_symmetry.space_group_name_H-M   'P 1'
#
loop_
_entity.id
_entity.type
_entity.pdbx_description
1 polymer ?
#
loop_
_entity_poly.entity_id
_entity_poly.type
_entity_poly.pdbx_seq_one_letter_code
_entity_poly.pdbx_strand_id
1 'polypeptide(L)'
;MDTPHRSMRFLAKEATVGKMQAPDEETSATTPAKKTVDMADYNMDLDDEALPEVEEDSEVAEPGLALLFKWNDMDMPAFLAAINAPATGNLALPVWLKTHPPNVSFDSFTTDLLEKLKPNANDDRVAPGWIAPNTVEEYGAITAALHDVEVHPFIQAAMAAVPRDNCLAETYHVTLSHNVHPNDRHAPPAPLRRVFL
;
A
#
# COMPACT_ATOMS: atom_id res chain seq x y z
N MET A 1 25.35 -39.61 36.11
CA MET A 1 26.29 -39.58 34.97
C MET A 1 25.48 -39.08 33.79
N ASP A 2 25.71 -37.93 33.18
CA ASP A 2 26.79 -36.96 33.25
C ASP A 2 26.21 -35.66 32.62
N THR A 3 26.60 -34.49 33.10
CA THR A 3 26.44 -33.23 32.38
C THR A 3 27.81 -32.58 32.35
N PRO A 4 28.25 -32.04 31.21
CA PRO A 4 28.88 -30.71 31.22
C PRO A 4 28.38 -29.82 30.05
N HIS A 5 28.10 -28.52 30.25
CA HIS A 5 29.03 -27.37 30.22
C HIS A 5 29.67 -27.13 28.82
N ARG A 6 29.85 -25.93 28.23
CA ARG A 6 29.79 -24.50 28.62
C ARG A 6 30.28 -23.65 27.42
N SER A 7 30.00 -22.33 27.45
CA SER A 7 30.76 -21.20 26.81
C SER A 7 30.15 -20.60 25.53
N MET A 8 29.58 -19.37 25.48
CA MET A 8 30.10 -17.99 25.65
C MET A 8 31.23 -17.58 24.66
N ARG A 9 30.95 -16.68 23.69
CA ARG A 9 31.31 -15.24 23.68
C ARG A 9 31.14 -14.54 22.32
N PHE A 10 30.82 -13.25 22.42
CA PHE A 10 30.79 -12.18 21.42
C PHE A 10 32.11 -11.94 20.69
N LEU A 11 32.04 -11.35 19.49
CA LEU A 11 33.02 -10.41 18.95
C LEU A 11 32.37 -9.49 17.89
N ALA A 12 32.34 -8.20 18.20
CA ALA A 12 32.10 -7.11 17.26
C ALA A 12 33.38 -6.79 16.46
N LYS A 13 33.24 -6.22 15.26
CA LYS A 13 34.27 -5.38 14.62
C LYS A 13 33.62 -4.36 13.68
N GLU A 14 33.84 -3.10 14.01
CA GLU A 14 33.78 -1.89 13.17
C GLU A 14 34.80 -2.01 12.02
N ALA A 15 34.95 -1.18 10.99
CA ALA A 15 34.48 0.14 10.57
C ALA A 15 34.82 0.26 9.05
N THR A 16 34.33 1.27 8.33
CA THR A 16 35.17 2.35 7.74
C THR A 16 34.45 3.09 6.60
N VAL A 17 34.51 4.42 6.71
CA VAL A 17 34.10 5.50 5.82
C VAL A 17 34.79 5.48 4.45
N GLY A 18 34.04 5.75 3.39
CA GLY A 18 34.55 6.11 2.06
C GLY A 18 33.83 7.36 1.53
N LYS A 19 34.62 8.40 1.28
CA LYS A 19 34.26 9.78 0.88
C LYS A 19 34.29 9.93 -0.64
N MET A 20 33.64 10.98 -1.15
CA MET A 20 33.85 11.64 -2.47
C MET A 20 33.26 10.84 -3.66
N GLN A 21 32.69 11.42 -4.73
CA GLN A 21 32.85 12.74 -5.34
C GLN A 21 31.67 12.97 -6.33
N ALA A 22 31.39 14.24 -6.63
CA ALA A 22 30.41 14.69 -7.63
C ALA A 22 30.75 14.25 -9.07
N PRO A 23 29.77 14.27 -9.99
CA PRO A 23 30.05 14.38 -11.41
C PRO A 23 29.67 15.76 -11.96
N ASP A 24 30.53 16.22 -12.84
CA ASP A 24 30.63 17.51 -13.50
C ASP A 24 29.42 17.89 -14.38
N GLU A 25 29.03 19.17 -14.33
CA GLU A 25 28.26 19.87 -15.36
C GLU A 25 29.21 20.42 -16.42
N GLU A 26 29.15 19.89 -17.63
CA GLU A 26 29.55 20.54 -18.89
C GLU A 26 29.00 19.64 -20.01
N THR A 27 28.15 20.03 -20.95
CA THR A 27 28.20 21.16 -21.87
C THR A 27 26.97 21.08 -22.78
N SER A 28 26.73 22.19 -23.50
CA SER A 28 26.06 22.27 -24.82
C SER A 28 24.56 22.55 -24.82
N ALA A 29 24.20 23.79 -25.16
CA ALA A 29 23.75 24.08 -26.53
C ALA A 29 23.67 25.58 -26.80
N THR A 30 24.53 26.02 -27.72
CA THR A 30 24.49 27.28 -28.45
C THR A 30 23.45 27.21 -29.57
N THR A 31 22.48 28.13 -29.61
CA THR A 31 21.80 28.57 -30.85
C THR A 31 21.01 29.89 -30.63
N PRO A 32 20.59 30.63 -31.68
CA PRO A 32 21.26 31.84 -32.14
C PRO A 32 20.41 33.13 -32.06
N ALA A 33 21.09 34.23 -32.38
CA ALA A 33 20.62 35.61 -32.53
C ALA A 33 19.15 35.78 -33.01
N LYS A 34 18.36 36.53 -32.22
CA LYS A 34 17.15 37.19 -32.69
C LYS A 34 17.45 38.65 -33.03
N LYS A 35 17.52 38.86 -34.34
CA LYS A 35 17.07 39.98 -35.15
C LYS A 35 16.56 41.22 -34.40
N THR A 36 17.26 42.32 -34.69
CA THR A 36 16.96 43.75 -34.59
C THR A 36 15.52 44.17 -34.27
N VAL A 37 15.50 45.08 -33.29
CA VAL A 37 14.49 46.06 -32.89
C VAL A 37 13.88 46.79 -34.09
N ASP A 38 12.55 46.80 -34.16
CA ASP A 38 11.81 47.93 -34.72
C ASP A 38 10.98 48.54 -33.60
N MET A 39 11.32 49.80 -33.32
CA MET A 39 10.77 50.66 -32.27
C MET A 39 9.71 51.52 -32.96
N ALA A 40 8.44 51.14 -32.82
CA ALA A 40 7.33 52.01 -33.19
C ALA A 40 6.12 51.69 -32.32
N ASP A 41 5.81 52.64 -31.45
CA ASP A 41 4.48 53.00 -30.99
C ASP A 41 3.58 51.90 -30.44
N TYR A 42 3.61 51.69 -29.12
CA TYR A 42 2.38 51.37 -28.39
C TYR A 42 2.31 52.16 -27.08
N ASN A 43 1.35 53.09 -27.09
CA ASN A 43 0.89 53.86 -25.95
C ASN A 43 0.32 52.93 -24.87
N MET A 44 0.55 53.30 -23.62
CA MET A 44 -0.08 52.70 -22.45
C MET A 44 -1.58 53.03 -22.44
N ASP A 45 -2.41 52.08 -22.85
CA ASP A 45 -3.79 51.99 -22.39
C ASP A 45 -3.82 51.04 -21.18
N LEU A 46 -4.15 51.62 -20.03
CA LEU A 46 -4.41 50.92 -18.77
C LEU A 46 -5.80 50.28 -18.89
N ASP A 47 -5.86 49.10 -19.48
CA ASP A 47 -7.03 48.23 -19.34
C ASP A 47 -6.86 47.40 -18.05
N ASP A 48 -7.87 47.51 -17.18
CA ASP A 48 -8.14 46.62 -16.04
C ASP A 48 -8.37 45.18 -16.57
N GLU A 49 -7.29 44.50 -16.98
CA GLU A 49 -7.33 43.09 -17.31
C GLU A 49 -7.15 42.31 -16.01
N ALA A 50 -8.28 41.78 -15.53
CA ALA A 50 -8.35 40.89 -14.38
C ALA A 50 -7.19 39.90 -14.43
N LEU A 51 -6.42 39.84 -13.34
CA LEU A 51 -5.41 38.80 -13.12
C LEU A 51 -6.03 37.47 -13.55
N PRO A 52 -5.38 36.66 -14.40
CA PRO A 52 -5.85 35.31 -14.61
C PRO A 52 -5.95 34.68 -13.22
N GLU A 53 -7.18 34.30 -12.85
CA GLU A 53 -7.41 33.44 -11.70
C GLU A 53 -6.39 32.33 -11.81
N VAL A 54 -5.65 32.12 -10.73
CA VAL A 54 -4.75 31.00 -10.60
C VAL A 54 -5.61 29.78 -10.90
N GLU A 55 -5.50 29.23 -12.11
CA GLU A 55 -5.96 27.88 -12.37
C GLU A 55 -5.16 27.07 -11.35
N GLU A 56 -5.83 26.68 -10.26
CA GLU A 56 -5.34 25.69 -9.33
C GLU A 56 -4.77 24.59 -10.20
N ASP A 57 -3.45 24.49 -10.15
CA ASP A 57 -2.67 23.56 -10.94
C ASP A 57 -3.33 22.20 -10.74
N SER A 58 -3.95 21.76 -11.83
CA SER A 58 -4.74 20.55 -11.92
C SER A 58 -3.99 19.43 -11.19
N GLU A 59 -4.51 18.99 -10.03
CA GLU A 59 -4.08 17.77 -9.34
C GLU A 59 -4.46 16.55 -10.20
N VAL A 60 -3.94 16.49 -11.41
CA VAL A 60 -4.07 15.35 -12.31
C VAL A 60 -2.75 14.62 -12.29
N ALA A 61 -2.87 13.41 -11.74
CA ALA A 61 -1.92 12.32 -11.73
C ALA A 61 -0.83 12.40 -10.65
N GLU A 62 -1.15 11.91 -9.45
CA GLU A 62 -0.11 11.27 -8.62
C GLU A 62 -0.19 9.73 -8.70
N PRO A 63 0.37 9.10 -9.76
CA PRO A 63 0.52 7.65 -9.83
C PRO A 63 1.73 7.22 -8.99
N GLY A 64 1.46 7.03 -7.71
CA GLY A 64 2.34 6.38 -6.75
C GLY A 64 1.49 5.94 -5.59
N LEU A 65 0.53 5.07 -5.91
CA LEU A 65 -0.44 4.57 -4.95
C LEU A 65 0.20 3.38 -4.24
N ALA A 66 0.39 3.49 -2.93
CA ALA A 66 0.69 2.33 -2.10
C ALA A 66 -0.48 2.06 -1.16
N LEU A 67 -0.89 0.81 -1.04
CA LEU A 67 -1.89 0.38 -0.08
C LEU A 67 -1.18 -0.20 1.15
N LEU A 68 -1.47 0.36 2.32
CA LEU A 68 -0.95 -0.09 3.61
C LEU A 68 -2.06 -0.74 4.44
N PHE A 69 -1.68 -1.76 5.21
CA PHE A 69 -2.55 -2.44 6.16
C PHE A 69 -2.08 -2.14 7.58
N LYS A 70 -2.97 -1.56 8.38
CA LYS A 70 -2.83 -1.46 9.83
C LYS A 70 -3.72 -2.52 10.46
N TRP A 71 -3.10 -3.62 10.87
CA TRP A 71 -3.79 -4.78 11.44
C TRP A 71 -4.33 -4.48 12.84
N ASN A 72 -5.49 -5.08 13.15
CA ASN A 72 -6.11 -5.03 14.46
C ASN A 72 -5.65 -6.24 15.30
N ASP A 73 -4.57 -6.04 16.03
CA ASP A 73 -3.95 -7.09 16.86
C ASP A 73 -4.86 -7.58 18.00
N MET A 74 -5.87 -6.79 18.39
CA MET A 74 -6.77 -7.13 19.49
C MET A 74 -7.83 -8.15 19.06
N ASP A 75 -8.38 -8.01 17.86
CA ASP A 75 -9.46 -8.88 17.38
C ASP A 75 -8.99 -10.00 16.45
N MET A 76 -7.78 -9.88 15.88
CA MET A 76 -7.16 -10.90 15.05
C MET A 76 -7.12 -12.29 15.73
N PRO A 77 -6.79 -12.43 17.03
CA PRO A 77 -6.81 -13.74 17.68
C PRO A 77 -8.17 -14.43 17.66
N ALA A 78 -9.27 -13.68 17.83
CA ALA A 78 -10.62 -14.24 17.79
C ALA A 78 -10.98 -14.73 16.39
N PHE A 79 -10.60 -13.96 15.36
CA PHE A 79 -10.76 -14.35 13.97
C PHE A 79 -9.95 -15.60 13.61
N LEU A 80 -8.67 -15.65 13.98
CA LEU A 80 -7.79 -16.81 13.71
C LEU A 80 -8.26 -18.06 14.46
N ALA A 81 -8.77 -17.91 15.68
CA ALA A 81 -9.39 -19.02 16.41
C ALA A 81 -10.62 -19.56 15.66
N ALA A 82 -11.44 -18.69 15.07
CA ALA A 82 -12.59 -19.09 14.27
C ALA A 82 -12.19 -19.75 12.93
N ILE A 83 -11.18 -19.22 12.24
CA ILE A 83 -10.62 -19.87 11.02
C ILE A 83 -10.18 -21.31 11.32
N ASN A 84 -9.45 -21.49 12.41
CA ASN A 84 -8.87 -22.78 12.77
C ASN A 84 -9.86 -23.75 13.44
N ALA A 85 -11.10 -23.32 13.69
CA ALA A 85 -12.10 -24.16 14.31
C ALA A 85 -12.53 -25.30 13.36
N PRO A 86 -12.82 -26.50 13.87
CA PRO A 86 -13.34 -27.60 13.05
C PRO A 86 -14.72 -27.32 12.45
N ALA A 87 -15.46 -26.34 13.01
CA ALA A 87 -16.81 -25.99 12.61
C ALA A 87 -16.90 -25.30 11.23
N THR A 88 -15.79 -24.81 10.69
CA THR A 88 -15.74 -24.21 9.35
C THR A 88 -15.79 -25.27 8.23
N GLY A 89 -15.78 -26.56 8.58
CA GLY A 89 -15.61 -27.72 7.69
C GLY A 89 -16.67 -27.99 6.62
N ASN A 90 -17.76 -27.21 6.56
CA ASN A 90 -18.74 -27.29 5.46
C ASN A 90 -18.62 -26.15 4.44
N LEU A 91 -17.82 -25.12 4.72
CA LEU A 91 -17.58 -24.03 3.78
C LEU A 91 -16.36 -24.37 2.93
N ALA A 92 -16.44 -24.10 1.63
CA ALA A 92 -15.29 -24.20 0.75
C ALA A 92 -14.19 -23.24 1.25
N LEU A 93 -12.95 -23.72 1.34
CA LEU A 93 -11.81 -22.87 1.63
C LEU A 93 -11.54 -21.97 0.42
N PRO A 94 -11.19 -20.69 0.65
CA PRO A 94 -10.75 -19.84 -0.45
C PRO A 94 -9.51 -20.44 -1.11
N VAL A 95 -9.50 -20.52 -2.45
CA VAL A 95 -8.38 -21.08 -3.23
C VAL A 95 -7.06 -20.34 -2.97
N TRP A 96 -7.15 -19.09 -2.53
CA TRP A 96 -5.98 -18.26 -2.22
C TRP A 96 -5.35 -18.56 -0.86
N LEU A 97 -6.08 -19.20 0.06
CA LEU A 97 -5.59 -19.52 1.39
C LEU A 97 -4.80 -20.83 1.33
N LYS A 98 -3.47 -20.73 1.25
CA LYS A 98 -2.56 -21.89 1.08
C LYS A 98 -2.30 -22.62 2.39
N THR A 99 -2.30 -21.89 3.50
CA THR A 99 -2.19 -22.46 4.83
C THR A 99 -3.58 -22.83 5.33
N HIS A 100 -3.84 -24.12 5.48
CA HIS A 100 -5.17 -24.60 5.82
C HIS A 100 -5.37 -24.71 7.35
N PRO A 101 -6.62 -24.54 7.83
CA PRO A 101 -6.98 -24.90 9.19
C PRO A 101 -6.52 -26.33 9.56
N PRO A 102 -6.10 -26.59 10.81
CA PRO A 102 -6.10 -25.69 11.98
C PRO A 102 -4.79 -24.92 12.18
N ASN A 103 -3.96 -24.78 11.15
CA ASN A 103 -2.59 -24.24 11.28
C ASN A 103 -2.45 -22.78 10.83
N VAL A 104 -3.56 -22.06 10.64
CA VAL A 104 -3.51 -20.67 10.17
C VAL A 104 -3.05 -19.75 11.29
N SER A 105 -1.87 -19.16 11.14
CA SER A 105 -1.36 -18.09 12.00
C SER A 105 -1.62 -16.72 11.37
N PHE A 106 -1.34 -15.65 12.12
CA PHE A 106 -1.32 -14.29 11.58
C PHE A 106 -0.36 -14.17 10.39
N ASP A 107 0.87 -14.66 10.56
CA ASP A 107 1.89 -14.60 9.51
C ASP A 107 1.46 -15.36 8.25
N SER A 108 0.89 -16.56 8.41
CA SER A 108 0.46 -17.36 7.26
C SER A 108 -0.75 -16.73 6.56
N PHE A 109 -1.71 -16.20 7.32
CA PHE A 109 -2.88 -15.54 6.76
C PHE A 109 -2.51 -14.28 5.96
N THR A 110 -1.67 -13.42 6.56
CA THR A 110 -1.22 -12.18 5.90
C THR A 110 -0.31 -12.48 4.70
N THR A 111 0.54 -13.50 4.77
CA THR A 111 1.34 -13.97 3.64
C THR A 111 0.45 -14.46 2.50
N ASP A 112 -0.49 -15.36 2.77
CA ASP A 112 -1.41 -15.90 1.75
C ASP A 112 -2.25 -14.78 1.12
N LEU A 113 -2.70 -13.80 1.92
CA LEU A 113 -3.40 -12.62 1.43
C LEU A 113 -2.51 -11.77 0.51
N LEU A 114 -1.29 -11.44 0.92
CA LEU A 114 -0.39 -10.64 0.11
C LEU A 114 0.00 -11.37 -1.18
N GLU A 115 0.18 -12.69 -1.15
CA GLU A 115 0.38 -13.50 -2.34
C GLU A 115 -0.82 -13.50 -3.30
N LYS A 116 -2.05 -13.41 -2.76
CA LYS A 116 -3.26 -13.22 -3.57
C LYS A 116 -3.31 -11.86 -4.25
N LEU A 117 -2.82 -10.81 -3.59
CA LEU A 117 -2.82 -9.45 -4.12
C LEU A 117 -1.65 -9.19 -5.07
N LYS A 118 -0.51 -9.85 -4.84
CA LYS A 118 0.76 -9.70 -5.58
C LYS A 118 0.62 -9.68 -7.11
N PRO A 119 -0.20 -10.51 -7.78
CA PRO A 119 -0.34 -10.46 -9.23
C PRO A 119 -0.84 -9.11 -9.80
N ASN A 120 -1.37 -8.25 -8.94
CA ASN A 120 -1.85 -6.92 -9.30
C ASN A 120 -0.82 -5.81 -8.97
N ALA A 121 0.42 -6.18 -8.66
CA ALA A 121 1.54 -5.27 -8.48
C ALA A 121 2.83 -5.91 -9.03
N ASN A 122 3.87 -5.12 -9.24
CA ASN A 122 5.18 -5.67 -9.58
C ASN A 122 5.81 -6.40 -8.39
N ASP A 123 6.56 -7.46 -8.69
CA ASP A 123 7.12 -8.42 -7.73
C ASP A 123 8.01 -7.78 -6.65
N ASP A 124 8.65 -6.64 -6.94
CA ASP A 124 9.53 -5.87 -6.07
C ASP A 124 8.79 -4.85 -5.18
N ARG A 125 7.46 -4.75 -5.30
CA ARG A 125 6.64 -3.75 -4.61
C ARG A 125 5.61 -4.34 -3.64
N VAL A 126 5.88 -5.55 -3.15
CA VAL A 126 5.11 -6.20 -2.08
C VAL A 126 6.03 -6.44 -0.90
N ALA A 127 5.65 -5.94 0.27
CA ALA A 127 6.31 -6.28 1.52
C ALA A 127 5.27 -6.55 2.61
N PRO A 128 5.67 -7.11 3.77
CA PRO A 128 4.76 -7.32 4.88
C PRO A 128 4.04 -6.01 5.25
N GLY A 129 2.73 -6.00 5.07
CA GLY A 129 1.87 -4.87 5.42
C GLY A 129 1.70 -3.77 4.36
N TRP A 130 2.34 -3.86 3.19
CA TRP A 130 2.05 -2.92 2.09
C TRP A 130 2.24 -3.51 0.69
N ILE A 131 1.48 -2.99 -0.26
CA ILE A 131 1.55 -3.30 -1.70
C ILE A 131 1.49 -1.99 -2.48
N ALA A 132 2.42 -1.76 -3.40
CA ALA A 132 2.45 -0.53 -4.18
C ALA A 132 2.25 -0.78 -5.68
N PRO A 133 1.01 -0.64 -6.17
CA PRO A 133 0.76 -0.57 -7.61
C PRO A 133 1.44 0.63 -8.26
N ASN A 134 1.73 0.51 -9.55
CA ASN A 134 2.30 1.56 -10.39
C ASN A 134 1.23 2.31 -11.18
N THR A 135 0.07 1.69 -11.37
CA THR A 135 -1.03 2.28 -12.13
C THR A 135 -2.32 2.28 -11.33
N VAL A 136 -3.26 3.13 -11.75
CA VAL A 136 -4.60 3.18 -11.15
C VAL A 136 -5.37 1.88 -11.42
N GLU A 137 -5.13 1.24 -12.57
CA GLU A 137 -5.72 -0.06 -12.92
C GLU A 137 -5.24 -1.17 -11.98
N GLU A 138 -3.94 -1.20 -11.69
CA GLU A 138 -3.35 -2.13 -10.72
C GLU A 138 -3.93 -1.90 -9.31
N TYR A 139 -4.05 -0.64 -8.88
CA TYR A 139 -4.71 -0.28 -7.62
C TYR A 139 -6.18 -0.75 -7.61
N GLY A 140 -6.92 -0.49 -8.67
CA GLY A 140 -8.30 -0.97 -8.86
C GLY A 140 -8.40 -2.48 -8.73
N ALA A 141 -7.49 -3.23 -9.37
CA ALA A 141 -7.45 -4.69 -9.29
C ALA A 141 -7.13 -5.19 -7.86
N ILE A 142 -6.25 -4.52 -7.11
CA ILE A 142 -6.00 -4.82 -5.69
C ILE A 142 -7.26 -4.61 -4.85
N THR A 143 -7.95 -3.47 -5.02
CA THR A 143 -9.18 -3.18 -4.27
C THR A 143 -10.31 -4.16 -4.59
N ALA A 144 -10.43 -4.60 -5.84
CA ALA A 144 -11.35 -5.64 -6.26
C ALA A 144 -11.00 -7.01 -5.63
N ALA A 145 -9.72 -7.40 -5.65
CA ALA A 145 -9.27 -8.63 -5.03
C ALA A 145 -9.50 -8.64 -3.51
N LEU A 146 -9.33 -7.50 -2.83
CA LEU A 146 -9.68 -7.36 -1.41
C LEU A 146 -11.17 -7.47 -1.16
N HIS A 147 -12.01 -6.98 -2.08
CA HIS A 147 -13.46 -7.15 -1.98
C HIS A 147 -13.83 -8.64 -2.11
N ASP A 148 -13.21 -9.37 -3.04
CA ASP A 148 -13.43 -10.82 -3.19
C ASP A 148 -13.03 -11.61 -1.94
N VAL A 149 -11.92 -11.22 -1.30
CA VAL A 149 -11.51 -11.79 0.00
C VAL A 149 -12.56 -11.49 1.06
N GLU A 150 -13.00 -10.23 1.13
CA GLU A 150 -13.96 -9.77 2.13
C GLU A 150 -15.27 -10.53 2.02
N VAL A 151 -15.87 -10.64 0.84
CA VAL A 151 -17.20 -11.27 0.69
C VAL A 151 -17.17 -12.79 0.73
N HIS A 152 -15.99 -13.41 0.83
CA HIS A 152 -15.86 -14.86 0.79
C HIS A 152 -16.59 -15.52 1.98
N PRO A 153 -17.48 -16.51 1.76
CA PRO A 153 -18.31 -17.09 2.83
C PRO A 153 -17.51 -17.63 4.02
N PHE A 154 -16.37 -18.27 3.76
CA PHE A 154 -15.46 -18.75 4.80
C PHE A 154 -14.92 -17.61 5.69
N ILE A 155 -14.49 -16.50 5.08
CA ILE A 155 -13.97 -15.34 5.80
C ILE A 155 -15.08 -14.67 6.61
N GLN A 156 -16.27 -14.54 6.02
CA GLN A 156 -17.44 -13.96 6.67
C GLN A 156 -17.93 -14.81 7.85
N ALA A 157 -17.86 -16.13 7.74
CA ALA A 157 -18.14 -17.02 8.86
C ALA A 157 -17.15 -16.82 10.02
N ALA A 158 -15.86 -16.67 9.72
CA ALA A 158 -14.86 -16.36 10.74
C ALA A 158 -15.04 -14.96 11.36
N MET A 159 -15.45 -13.97 10.55
CA MET A 159 -15.78 -12.62 11.03
C MET A 159 -16.94 -12.61 12.03
N ALA A 160 -17.80 -13.64 12.09
CA ALA A 160 -18.85 -13.73 13.10
C ALA A 160 -18.29 -13.76 14.55
N ALA A 161 -17.02 -14.16 14.74
CA ALA A 161 -16.35 -14.18 16.03
C ALA A 161 -15.75 -12.82 16.46
N VAL A 162 -15.62 -11.87 15.52
CA VAL A 162 -15.07 -10.52 15.78
C VAL A 162 -16.18 -9.61 16.34
N PRO A 163 -15.94 -8.62 17.20
CA PRO A 163 -16.97 -7.66 17.64
C PRO A 163 -17.60 -6.91 16.46
N ARG A 164 -18.93 -6.73 16.42
CA ARG A 164 -19.69 -6.34 15.20
C ARG A 164 -19.16 -5.12 14.46
N ASP A 165 -18.68 -4.12 15.19
CA ASP A 165 -18.24 -2.83 14.65
C ASP A 165 -16.73 -2.79 14.33
N ASN A 166 -16.03 -3.91 14.50
CA ASN A 166 -14.59 -4.02 14.27
C ASN A 166 -14.28 -4.72 12.94
N CYS A 167 -13.11 -4.38 12.40
CA CYS A 167 -12.49 -4.96 11.21
C CYS A 167 -11.12 -5.59 11.56
N LEU A 168 -10.54 -6.35 10.63
CA LEU A 168 -9.23 -6.98 10.83
C LEU A 168 -8.07 -6.07 10.48
N ALA A 169 -8.27 -5.14 9.55
CA ALA A 169 -7.29 -4.11 9.24
C ALA A 169 -7.97 -2.84 8.74
N GLU A 170 -7.40 -1.71 9.14
CA GLU A 170 -7.60 -0.44 8.45
C GLU A 170 -6.63 -0.38 7.26
N THR A 171 -7.11 0.14 6.15
CA THR A 171 -6.36 0.28 4.91
C THR A 171 -6.18 1.74 4.56
N TYR A 172 -4.99 2.07 4.11
CA TYR A 172 -4.60 3.44 3.79
C TYR A 172 -3.97 3.45 2.41
N HIS A 173 -4.25 4.49 1.62
CA HIS A 173 -3.48 4.74 0.41
C HIS A 173 -2.45 5.84 0.67
N VAL A 174 -1.26 5.65 0.11
CA VAL A 174 -0.18 6.64 0.10
C VAL A 174 0.02 7.11 -1.31
N THR A 175 0.13 8.43 -1.48
CA THR A 175 0.35 9.11 -2.76
C THR A 175 1.85 9.33 -3.02
N LEU A 176 2.21 9.84 -4.21
CA LEU A 176 3.61 10.20 -4.54
C LEU A 176 4.16 11.29 -3.61
N SER A 177 3.28 12.20 -3.19
CA SER A 177 3.55 13.22 -2.17
C SER A 177 3.73 12.65 -0.75
N HIS A 178 3.69 11.32 -0.58
CA HIS A 178 3.79 10.61 0.70
C HIS A 178 2.67 10.96 1.69
N ASN A 179 1.56 11.51 1.19
CA ASN A 179 0.38 11.76 2.00
C ASN A 179 -0.35 10.44 2.24
N VAL A 180 -0.75 10.21 3.50
CA VAL A 180 -1.46 9.00 3.92
C VAL A 180 -2.93 9.34 4.09
N HIS A 181 -3.79 8.63 3.37
CA HIS A 181 -5.24 8.83 3.41
C HIS A 181 -5.95 7.52 3.74
N PRO A 182 -6.99 7.53 4.59
CA PRO A 182 -7.87 6.38 4.75
C PRO A 182 -8.39 5.91 3.40
N ASN A 183 -8.44 4.61 3.19
CA ASN A 183 -9.00 4.04 1.98
C ASN A 183 -10.50 3.87 2.17
N ASP A 184 -11.28 4.88 1.78
CA ASP A 184 -12.74 4.89 1.93
C ASP A 184 -13.42 3.88 0.99
N ARG A 185 -13.36 2.60 1.34
CA ARG A 185 -14.02 1.53 0.59
C ARG A 185 -15.49 1.42 1.00
N HIS A 186 -16.38 1.25 0.02
CA HIS A 186 -17.79 0.98 0.32
C HIS A 186 -17.92 -0.28 1.17
N ALA A 187 -18.75 -0.21 2.22
CA ALA A 187 -19.03 -1.36 3.07
C ALA A 187 -19.73 -2.44 2.24
N PRO A 188 -19.46 -3.73 2.51
CA PRO A 188 -20.21 -4.79 1.86
C PRO A 188 -21.68 -4.71 2.33
N PRO A 189 -22.64 -5.12 1.48
CA PRO A 189 -24.05 -5.08 1.84
C PRO A 189 -24.34 -6.02 3.01
N ALA A 190 -25.22 -5.60 3.92
CA ALA A 190 -25.68 -6.46 5.00
C ALA A 190 -26.24 -7.80 4.46
N PRO A 191 -26.00 -8.95 5.13
CA PRO A 191 -25.44 -9.10 6.47
C PRO A 191 -23.90 -9.22 6.50
N LEU A 192 -23.21 -9.00 5.38
CA LEU A 192 -21.76 -9.13 5.31
C LEU A 192 -21.07 -8.06 6.15
N ARG A 193 -19.94 -8.44 6.74
CA ARG A 193 -19.14 -7.62 7.61
C ARG A 193 -17.93 -7.09 6.88
N ARG A 194 -17.55 -5.85 7.21
CA ARG A 194 -16.31 -5.26 6.71
C ARG A 194 -15.11 -5.95 7.35
N VAL A 195 -14.25 -6.51 6.52
CA VAL A 195 -12.99 -7.17 6.91
C VAL A 195 -11.86 -6.15 6.88
N PHE A 196 -11.87 -5.27 5.87
CA PHE A 196 -10.87 -4.22 5.67
C PHE A 196 -11.56 -2.86 5.65
N LEU A 197 -11.16 -1.96 6.56
CA LEU A 197 -11.69 -0.60 6.67
C LEU A 197 -10.94 0.39 5.78
#